data_AF-A0A2L0F8B5-F1
#
_entry.id   AF-A0A2L0F8B5-F1
#
_cell.length_a   1.000
_cell.length_b   1.000
_cell.length_c   1.000
_cell.angle_alpha   90.00
_cell.angle_beta   90.00
_cell.angle_gamma   90.00
#
_symmetry.space_group_name_H-M   'P 1'
#
loop_
_entity.id
_entity.type
_entity.pdbx_description
1 polymer ?
#
loop_
_entity_poly.entity_id
_entity_poly.type
_entity_poly.pdbx_seq_one_letter_code
_entity_poly.pdbx_strand_id
1 'polypeptide(L)'
;MRWPYTGEDGKRAWQREAIELKIWRDGEKDPLRKALTQLDTYLDGLSLDTGVAVIFDRRPAADPESSTRFEEALTPSGRRVTVLRA
;
A
#
# COMPACT_ATOMS: atom_id res chain seq x y z
N MET A 1 -4.68 -11.74 6.37
CA MET A 1 -4.11 -12.46 7.53
C MET A 1 -4.78 -11.90 8.80
N ARG A 2 -5.02 -12.69 9.85
CA ARG A 2 -5.55 -12.20 11.13
C ARG A 2 -4.54 -12.54 12.21
N TRP A 3 -3.76 -11.55 12.65
CA TRP A 3 -2.79 -11.76 13.73
C TRP A 3 -3.38 -11.23 15.04
N PRO A 4 -3.50 -12.05 16.09
CA PRO A 4 -4.00 -11.58 17.36
C PRO A 4 -2.92 -10.70 18.02
N TYR A 5 -3.34 -9.58 18.61
CA TYR A 5 -2.49 -8.73 19.45
C TYR A 5 -3.28 -8.21 20.65
N THR A 6 -2.58 -7.69 21.64
CA THR A 6 -3.20 -7.04 22.80
C THR A 6 -3.32 -5.55 22.52
N GLY A 7 -4.55 -5.03 22.50
CA GLY A 7 -4.78 -3.59 22.37
C GLY A 7 -4.35 -2.84 23.63
N GLU A 8 -4.29 -1.51 23.54
CA GLU A 8 -3.93 -0.64 24.69
C GLU A 8 -4.87 -0.83 25.89
N ASP A 9 -6.10 -1.29 25.65
CA ASP A 9 -7.11 -1.60 26.66
C ASP A 9 -6.95 -3.01 27.28
N GLY A 10 -5.87 -3.73 26.94
CA GLY A 10 -5.60 -5.09 27.42
C GLY A 10 -6.45 -6.18 26.76
N LYS A 11 -7.34 -5.83 25.81
CA LYS A 11 -8.20 -6.80 25.14
C LYS A 11 -7.53 -7.38 23.90
N ARG A 12 -7.95 -8.59 23.53
CA ARG A 12 -7.49 -9.23 22.28
C ARG A 12 -8.12 -8.51 21.08
N ALA A 13 -7.27 -7.94 20.25
CA ALA A 13 -7.62 -7.33 18.98
C ALA A 13 -7.03 -8.15 17.81
N TRP A 14 -7.52 -7.88 16.60
CA TRP A 14 -7.04 -8.51 15.38
C TRP A 14 -6.32 -7.47 14.51
N GLN A 15 -5.05 -7.70 14.24
CA GLN A 15 -4.31 -6.87 13.30
C GLN A 15 -4.74 -7.25 11.88
N ARG A 16 -5.14 -6.24 11.12
CA ARG A 16 -5.59 -6.33 9.73
C ARG A 16 -4.93 -5.19 8.98
N GLU A 17 -4.31 -5.50 7.84
CA GLU A 17 -3.67 -4.54 6.96
C GLU A 17 -4.15 -4.83 5.53
N ALA A 18 -4.44 -3.79 4.75
CA ALA A 18 -4.66 -3.90 3.32
C ALA A 18 -3.37 -3.58 2.58
N ILE A 19 -2.97 -4.46 1.66
CA ILE A 19 -1.81 -4.26 0.80
C ILE A 19 -2.26 -4.39 -0.65
N GLU A 20 -1.93 -3.40 -1.47
CA GLU A 20 -2.14 -3.45 -2.91
C GLU A 20 -0.80 -3.47 -3.64
N LEU A 21 -0.59 -4.45 -4.53
CA LEU A 21 0.67 -4.63 -5.25
C LEU A 21 0.52 -4.29 -6.74
N LYS A 22 1.51 -3.57 -7.26
CA LYS A 22 1.65 -3.26 -8.68
C LYS A 22 3.07 -3.51 -9.14
N ILE A 23 3.17 -3.85 -10.42
CA ILE A 23 4.44 -3.92 -11.14
C ILE A 23 4.40 -2.78 -12.16
N TRP A 24 5.46 -1.98 -12.21
CA TRP A 24 5.67 -0.96 -13.22
C TRP A 24 6.62 -1.50 -14.28
N ARG A 25 6.09 -1.80 -15.48
CA ARG A 25 6.89 -2.32 -16.60
C ARG A 25 7.38 -1.21 -17.51
N ASP A 26 8.35 -1.56 -18.35
CA ASP A 26 8.83 -0.66 -19.39
C ASP A 26 7.70 -0.29 -20.37
N GLY A 27 7.68 0.97 -20.80
CA GLY A 27 6.62 1.55 -21.62
C GLY A 27 5.27 1.79 -20.91
N GLU A 28 5.08 1.36 -19.66
CA GLU A 28 3.86 1.62 -18.88
C GLU A 28 3.94 2.97 -18.12
N LYS A 29 2.78 3.59 -17.89
CA LYS A 29 2.67 4.75 -16.99
C LYS A 29 2.81 4.29 -15.53
N ASP A 30 3.26 5.20 -14.68
CA ASP A 30 3.33 4.96 -13.23
C ASP A 30 1.97 4.43 -12.70
N PRO A 31 1.93 3.24 -12.09
CA PRO A 31 0.69 2.62 -11.65
C PRO A 31 0.14 3.21 -10.34
N LEU A 32 0.80 4.20 -9.71
CA LEU A 32 0.43 4.75 -8.40
C LEU A 32 -1.05 5.12 -8.31
N ARG A 33 -1.58 5.91 -9.26
CA ARG A 33 -2.99 6.33 -9.22
C ARG A 33 -3.95 5.15 -9.24
N LYS A 34 -3.62 4.10 -10.01
CA LYS A 34 -4.41 2.87 -10.07
C LYS A 34 -4.31 2.10 -8.76
N ALA A 35 -3.11 1.98 -8.18
CA ALA A 35 -2.89 1.37 -6.88
C ALA A 35 -3.71 2.06 -5.78
N LEU A 36 -3.67 3.40 -5.71
CA LEU A 36 -4.42 4.19 -4.73
C LEU A 36 -5.93 3.99 -4.88
N THR A 37 -6.45 3.96 -6.11
CA THR A 37 -7.88 3.74 -6.37
C THR A 37 -8.32 2.35 -5.91
N GLN A 38 -7.52 1.31 -6.20
CA GLN A 38 -7.85 -0.07 -5.82
C GLN A 38 -7.72 -0.29 -4.31
N LEU A 39 -6.66 0.27 -3.70
CA LEU A 39 -6.47 0.25 -2.26
C LEU A 39 -7.63 0.94 -1.55
N ASP A 40 -8.12 2.07 -2.04
CA ASP A 40 -9.26 2.79 -1.45
C ASP A 40 -10.53 1.94 -1.38
N THR A 41 -10.83 1.20 -2.45
CA THR A 41 -11.94 0.24 -2.48
C THR A 41 -11.78 -0.87 -1.44
N TYR A 42 -10.57 -1.36 -1.23
CA TYR A 42 -10.31 -2.38 -0.21
C TYR A 42 -10.41 -1.82 1.21
N LEU A 43 -9.87 -0.63 1.45
CA LEU A 43 -9.95 0.04 2.73
C LEU A 43 -11.42 0.28 3.12
N ASP A 44 -12.23 0.71 2.18
CA ASP A 44 -13.67 0.89 2.38
C ASP A 44 -14.37 -0.42 2.73
N GLY A 45 -14.20 -1.46 1.91
CA GLY A 45 -14.82 -2.77 2.12
C GLY A 45 -14.33 -3.53 3.35
N LEU A 46 -13.14 -3.20 3.87
CA LEU A 46 -12.57 -3.82 5.06
C LEU A 46 -12.77 -2.97 6.33
N SER A 47 -13.29 -1.75 6.19
CA SER A 47 -13.39 -0.73 7.23
C SER A 47 -12.04 -0.46 7.89
N LEU A 48 -11.03 -0.17 7.07
CA LEU A 48 -9.67 0.18 7.49
C LEU A 48 -9.35 1.61 7.08
N ASP A 49 -8.61 2.33 7.93
CA ASP A 49 -8.20 3.72 7.66
C ASP A 49 -6.80 3.82 7.05
N THR A 50 -5.98 2.77 7.19
CA THR A 50 -4.59 2.71 6.71
C THR A 50 -4.34 1.48 5.84
N GLY A 51 -3.38 1.62 4.94
CA GLY A 51 -2.92 0.52 4.09
C GLY A 51 -1.61 0.87 3.38
N VAL A 52 -1.08 -0.13 2.67
CA VAL A 52 0.18 -0.01 1.93
C VAL A 52 -0.02 -0.27 0.45
N ALA A 53 0.42 0.64 -0.41
CA ALA A 53 0.57 0.39 -1.84
C ALA A 53 2.04 0.03 -2.14
N VAL A 54 2.29 -1.11 -2.76
CA VAL A 54 3.63 -1.56 -3.15
C VAL A 54 3.75 -1.48 -4.67
N ILE A 55 4.74 -0.74 -5.17
CA ILE A 55 5.04 -0.61 -6.59
C ILE A 55 6.45 -1.14 -6.84
N PHE A 56 6.54 -2.25 -7.57
CA PHE A 56 7.80 -2.81 -8.03
C PHE A 56 8.17 -2.25 -9.40
N ASP A 57 9.24 -1.47 -9.47
CA ASP A 57 9.79 -0.92 -10.71
C ASP A 57 10.65 -1.97 -11.42
N ARG A 58 10.11 -2.54 -12.50
CA ARG A 58 10.79 -3.54 -13.33
C ARG A 58 11.29 -2.95 -14.64
N ARG A 59 11.39 -1.62 -14.73
CA ARG A 59 11.94 -0.96 -15.92
C ARG A 59 13.46 -1.19 -15.97
N PRO A 60 14.06 -1.37 -17.16
CA PRO A 60 15.50 -1.61 -17.30
C PRO A 60 16.41 -0.55 -16.67
N ALA A 61 15.93 0.68 -16.56
CA ALA A 61 16.66 1.81 -15.98
C ALA A 61 16.50 1.93 -14.45
N ALA A 62 15.64 1.12 -13.82
CA ALA A 62 15.46 1.13 -12.38
C ALA A 62 16.59 0.35 -11.71
N ASP A 63 17.32 1.01 -10.81
CA ASP A 63 18.30 0.36 -9.95
C ASP A 63 17.58 -0.17 -8.69
N PRO A 64 17.54 -1.50 -8.45
CA PRO A 64 16.82 -2.10 -7.32
C PRO A 64 17.30 -1.60 -5.95
N GLU A 65 18.60 -1.29 -5.80
CA GLU A 65 19.16 -0.92 -4.51
C GLU A 65 18.87 0.55 -4.15
N SER A 66 18.85 1.45 -5.14
CA SER A 66 18.58 2.87 -4.93
C SER A 66 17.11 3.27 -5.15
N SER A 67 16.29 2.40 -5.74
CA SER A 67 14.87 2.69 -6.01
C SER A 67 13.94 2.44 -4.81
N THR A 68 14.40 1.66 -3.82
CA THR A 68 13.62 1.34 -2.62
C THR A 68 13.40 2.58 -1.76
N ARG A 69 12.15 3.03 -1.63
CA ARG A 69 11.77 4.17 -0.78
C ARG A 69 10.34 4.07 -0.27
N PHE A 70 10.09 4.76 0.84
CA PHE A 70 8.76 4.98 1.38
C PHE A 70 8.32 6.42 1.13
N GLU A 71 7.06 6.58 0.73
CA GLU A 71 6.40 7.88 0.58
C GLU A 71 4.97 7.82 1.14
N GLU A 72 4.43 8.95 1.55
CA GLU A 72 3.01 9.05 1.95
C GLU A 72 2.17 9.52 0.78
N ALA A 73 0.95 9.00 0.66
CA ALA A 73 -0.02 9.43 -0.33
C ALA A 73 -1.43 9.48 0.25
N LEU A 74 -2.33 10.16 -0.45
CA LEU A 74 -3.75 10.18 -0.16
C LEU A 74 -4.49 9.31 -1.18
N THR A 75 -5.41 8.49 -0.71
CA THR A 75 -6.39 7.82 -1.57
C THR A 75 -7.41 8.82 -2.13
N PRO A 76 -8.21 8.46 -3.15
CA PRO A 76 -9.28 9.34 -3.66
C PRO A 76 -10.28 9.80 -2.59
N SER A 77 -10.59 8.95 -1.59
CA SER A 77 -11.43 9.33 -0.44
C SER A 77 -10.70 10.15 0.64
N GLY A 78 -9.38 10.38 0.50
CA GLY A 78 -8.58 11.18 1.43
C GLY A 78 -7.93 10.41 2.58
N ARG A 79 -7.93 9.06 2.55
CA ARG A 79 -7.23 8.24 3.55
C ARG A 79 -5.72 8.32 3.33
N ARG A 80 -4.95 8.43 4.43
CA ARG A 80 -3.48 8.43 4.38
C ARG A 80 -2.97 7.00 4.26
N VAL A 81 -2.16 6.76 3.25
CA VAL A 81 -1.55 5.45 2.99
C VAL A 81 -0.04 5.57 2.81
N THR A 82 0.64 4.49 3.13
CA THR A 82 2.08 4.34 2.85
C THR A 82 2.24 3.77 1.44
N VAL A 83 3.16 4.33 0.67
CA VAL A 83 3.56 3.80 -0.62
C VAL A 83 5.01 3.32 -0.50
N LEU A 84 5.22 2.04 -0.76
CA LEU A 84 6.54 1.45 -0.94
C LEU A 84 6.82 1.37 -2.44
N ARG A 85 7.90 2.01 -2.88
CA ARG A 85 8.47 1.78 -4.21
C ARG A 85 9.73 0.97 -4.05
N ALA A 86 9.89 -0.08 -4.85
CA ALA A 86 10.98 -1.06 -4.77
C ALA A 86 11.28 -1.64 -6.16
#